data_AF-A0A4S4B453-F1
#
_entry.id   AF-A0A4S4B453-F1
#
_cell.length_a   1.000
_cell.length_b   1.000
_cell.length_c   1.000
_cell.angle_alpha   90.00
_cell.angle_beta   90.00
_cell.angle_gamma   90.00
#
_symmetry.space_group_name_H-M   'P 1'
#
loop_
_entity.id
_entity.type
_entity.pdbx_description
1 polymer ?
#
loop_
_entity_poly.entity_id
_entity_poly.type
_entity_poly.pdbx_seq_one_letter_code
_entity_poly.pdbx_strand_id
1 'polypeptide(L)'
;MKNSAYSTSSPFDIHGRLIPSALTHPANLESRRYFRIEQPGIDYPAIFNRIKKHLGPPLALTHEQFEQRAQSILTRLQETPWAENITRGTHVPFFLPRSERIGDIGDSLEKTYLPAVESSFSESFPQYQFSNHHQTGLSGKLSVHPDSRHQSLLDAMHEQDVVGYYFPCLTEYAVPAAQEQISALPDMFHLAGGHDTCAALVGSPGLLQRHKGYSNMLWLAALQAEKETAGYYFEPYGLNLTFNRRVHFGTASEYWASALVVLG
;
A
#
# COMPACT_ATOMS: atom_id res chain seq x y z
N MET A 1 -24.22 -16.82 9.99
CA MET A 1 -22.81 -17.07 10.35
C MET A 1 -22.28 -18.19 9.49
N LYS A 2 -21.53 -17.90 8.42
CA LYS A 2 -20.80 -18.91 7.67
C LYS A 2 -19.40 -18.98 8.28
N ASN A 3 -19.15 -20.02 9.07
CA ASN A 3 -17.79 -20.39 9.44
C ASN A 3 -17.08 -20.88 8.17
N SER A 4 -16.30 -19.99 7.55
CA SER A 4 -15.30 -20.38 6.56
C SER A 4 -14.19 -21.13 7.29
N ALA A 5 -14.11 -22.44 7.08
CA ALA A 5 -12.96 -23.22 7.49
C ALA A 5 -11.78 -22.79 6.60
N TYR A 6 -10.95 -21.86 7.09
CA TYR A 6 -9.72 -21.50 6.42
C TYR A 6 -8.84 -22.75 6.31
N SER A 7 -8.34 -23.03 5.11
CA SER A 7 -7.28 -24.02 4.90
C SER A 7 -6.12 -23.72 5.85
N THR A 8 -5.56 -24.75 6.48
CA THR A 8 -4.35 -24.62 7.32
C THR A 8 -3.11 -24.24 6.53
N SER A 9 -3.17 -24.27 5.18
CA SER A 9 -2.10 -23.80 4.31
C SER A 9 -2.08 -22.27 4.24
N SER A 10 -0.90 -21.66 4.46
CA SER A 10 -0.71 -20.22 4.26
C SER A 10 -1.12 -19.80 2.83
N PRO A 11 -1.91 -18.71 2.66
CA PRO A 11 -2.18 -18.17 1.33
C PRO A 11 -0.99 -17.38 0.77
N PHE A 12 0.07 -17.20 1.55
CA PHE A 12 1.30 -16.52 1.13
C PHE A 12 2.42 -17.55 0.88
N ASP A 13 3.19 -17.35 -0.18
CA ASP A 13 4.35 -18.19 -0.48
C ASP A 13 5.52 -17.92 0.47
N ILE A 14 6.62 -18.67 0.32
CA ILE A 14 7.82 -18.52 1.16
C ILE A 14 8.50 -17.15 1.05
N HIS A 15 8.09 -16.31 0.10
CA HIS A 15 8.59 -14.97 -0.15
C HIS A 15 7.59 -13.88 0.26
N GLY A 16 6.49 -14.25 0.90
CA GLY A 16 5.42 -13.35 1.33
C GLY A 16 4.56 -12.81 0.20
N ARG A 17 4.66 -13.37 -1.00
CA ARG A 17 3.73 -13.06 -2.09
C ARG A 17 2.41 -13.78 -1.84
N LEU A 18 1.29 -13.10 -2.07
CA LEU A 18 -0.01 -13.74 -2.02
C LEU A 18 -0.17 -14.67 -3.23
N ILE A 19 -0.56 -15.92 -2.98
CA ILE A 19 -0.73 -16.95 -4.01
C ILE A 19 -2.09 -16.73 -4.69
N PRO A 20 -2.13 -16.55 -6.03
CA PRO A 20 -3.38 -16.39 -6.76
C PRO A 20 -4.29 -17.60 -6.55
N SER A 21 -5.55 -17.38 -6.17
CA SER A 21 -6.50 -18.48 -5.95
C SER A 21 -7.92 -18.09 -6.33
N ALA A 22 -8.59 -18.93 -7.11
CA ALA A 22 -9.99 -18.78 -7.53
C ALA A 22 -10.32 -17.44 -8.22
N LEU A 23 -9.39 -16.91 -9.01
CA LEU A 23 -9.54 -15.63 -9.72
C LEU A 23 -10.22 -15.81 -11.08
N THR A 24 -11.00 -14.82 -11.50
CA THR A 24 -11.52 -14.73 -12.87
C THR A 24 -10.69 -13.77 -13.72
N HIS A 25 -9.98 -12.84 -13.08
CA HIS A 25 -9.08 -11.90 -13.73
C HIS A 25 -7.61 -12.39 -13.75
N PRO A 26 -6.78 -11.91 -14.69
CA PRO A 26 -5.42 -12.39 -14.85
C PRO A 26 -4.51 -12.13 -13.64
N ALA A 27 -3.75 -13.16 -13.25
CA ALA A 27 -2.58 -13.06 -12.39
C ALA A 27 -1.57 -14.13 -12.82
N ASN A 28 -0.27 -13.85 -12.69
CA ASN A 28 0.74 -14.86 -12.93
C ASN A 28 0.72 -15.88 -11.78
N LEU A 29 0.52 -17.15 -12.07
CA LEU A 29 0.48 -18.19 -11.04
C LEU A 29 1.86 -18.36 -10.38
N GLU A 30 2.91 -18.36 -11.20
CA GLU A 30 4.30 -18.45 -10.77
C GLU A 30 5.01 -17.12 -11.04
N SER A 31 5.79 -16.65 -10.07
CA SER A 31 6.57 -15.42 -10.19
C SER A 31 8.04 -15.75 -10.44
N ARG A 32 8.63 -15.13 -11.47
CA ARG A 32 10.10 -15.17 -11.69
C ARG A 32 10.86 -14.25 -10.75
N ARG A 33 10.15 -13.35 -10.04
CA ARG A 33 10.70 -12.37 -9.09
C ARG A 33 11.81 -11.48 -9.68
N TYR A 34 11.72 -11.22 -10.98
CA TYR A 34 12.67 -10.37 -11.70
C TYR A 34 12.54 -8.91 -11.22
N PHE A 35 11.31 -8.43 -11.16
CA PHE A 35 10.93 -7.21 -10.46
C PHE A 35 10.66 -7.54 -9.00
N ARG A 36 11.23 -6.76 -8.08
CA ARG A 36 10.98 -6.89 -6.65
C ARG A 36 11.29 -5.59 -5.93
N ILE A 37 10.51 -5.30 -4.90
CA ILE A 37 10.78 -4.26 -3.92
C ILE A 37 11.70 -4.86 -2.86
N GLU A 38 12.83 -4.21 -2.57
CA GLU A 38 13.77 -4.66 -1.54
C GLU A 38 13.32 -4.14 -0.18
N GLN A 39 13.46 -4.95 0.87
CA GLN A 39 13.08 -4.56 2.24
C GLN A 39 13.91 -3.35 2.69
N PRO A 40 13.32 -2.16 2.90
CA PRO A 40 14.06 -1.05 3.48
C PRO A 40 14.31 -1.32 4.98
N GLY A 41 15.32 -0.65 5.54
CA GLY A 41 15.52 -0.64 6.98
C GLY A 41 14.33 -0.01 7.72
N ILE A 42 13.94 -0.61 8.85
CA ILE A 42 12.85 -0.10 9.69
C ILE A 42 13.45 0.64 10.88
N ASP A 43 13.31 1.97 10.87
CA ASP A 43 13.67 2.87 11.97
C ASP A 43 12.38 3.59 12.41
N TYR A 44 11.70 3.06 13.43
CA TYR A 44 10.39 3.57 13.86
C TYR A 44 10.42 5.07 14.21
N PRO A 45 11.40 5.59 14.98
CA PRO A 45 11.52 7.04 15.22
C PRO A 45 11.65 7.85 13.93
N ALA A 46 12.49 7.45 12.98
CA ALA A 46 12.67 8.18 11.73
C ALA A 46 11.42 8.13 10.85
N ILE A 47 10.76 6.97 10.77
CA ILE A 47 9.50 6.78 10.05
C ILE A 47 8.41 7.67 10.66
N PHE A 48 8.26 7.64 11.98
CA PHE A 48 7.27 8.44 12.71
C PHE A 48 7.47 9.94 12.46
N ASN A 49 8.71 10.41 12.60
CA ASN A 49 9.03 11.83 12.43
C ASN A 49 8.80 12.31 11.00
N ARG A 50 9.09 11.49 9.98
CA ARG A 50 8.83 11.84 8.58
C ARG A 50 7.32 11.93 8.31
N ILE A 51 6.54 10.94 8.73
CA ILE A 51 5.08 10.97 8.58
C ILE A 51 4.49 12.19 9.30
N LYS A 52 4.86 12.41 10.58
CA LYS A 52 4.43 13.57 11.37
C LYS A 52 4.77 14.91 10.68
N LYS A 53 5.97 15.02 10.10
CA LYS A 53 6.44 16.25 9.45
C LYS A 53 5.63 16.57 8.19
N HIS A 54 5.33 15.56 7.37
CA HIS A 54 4.77 15.78 6.02
C HIS A 54 3.26 15.58 5.93
N LEU A 55 2.67 14.71 6.76
CA LEU A 55 1.21 14.47 6.81
C LEU A 55 0.53 15.17 8.00
N GLY A 56 1.32 15.80 8.86
CA GLY A 56 0.84 16.51 10.04
C GLY A 56 0.93 15.67 11.32
N PRO A 57 0.88 16.33 12.49
CA PRO A 57 0.98 15.64 13.77
C PRO A 57 -0.23 14.73 14.01
N PRO A 58 -0.02 13.53 14.56
CA PRO A 58 -1.13 12.73 15.07
C PRO A 58 -1.79 13.44 16.25
N LEU A 59 -3.06 13.12 16.51
CA LEU A 59 -3.82 13.71 17.60
C LEU A 59 -3.30 13.27 18.98
N ALA A 60 -3.05 11.97 19.15
CA ALA A 60 -2.68 11.37 20.42
C ALA A 60 -1.52 10.37 20.33
N LEU A 61 -1.19 9.89 19.12
CA LEU A 61 -0.17 8.88 18.93
C LEU A 61 1.24 9.40 19.25
N THR A 62 1.92 8.79 20.22
CA THR A 62 3.36 9.01 20.46
C THR A 62 4.22 8.09 19.59
N HIS A 63 5.53 8.35 19.52
CA HIS A 63 6.43 7.51 18.73
C HIS A 63 6.55 6.09 19.34
N GLU A 64 6.54 5.98 20.66
CA GLU A 64 6.58 4.69 21.38
C GLU A 64 5.30 3.89 21.13
N GLN A 65 4.14 4.56 21.13
CA GLN A 65 2.87 3.92 20.81
C GLN A 65 2.80 3.47 19.35
N PHE A 66 3.34 4.26 18.42
CA PHE A 66 3.47 3.88 17.02
C PHE A 66 4.31 2.61 16.87
N GLU A 67 5.51 2.59 17.46
CA GLU A 67 6.40 1.44 17.43
C GLU A 67 5.75 0.20 18.06
N GLN A 68 5.17 0.34 19.25
CA GLN A 68 4.52 -0.76 19.94
C GLN A 68 3.35 -1.36 19.14
N ARG A 69 2.45 -0.52 18.60
CA ARG A 69 1.30 -0.98 17.80
C ARG A 69 1.76 -1.65 16.51
N ALA A 70 2.74 -1.05 15.83
CA ALA A 70 3.31 -1.62 14.61
C ALA A 70 3.97 -2.98 14.88
N GLN A 71 4.82 -3.09 15.91
CA GLN A 71 5.44 -4.36 16.30
C GLN A 71 4.39 -5.42 16.66
N SER A 72 3.33 -5.04 17.39
CA SER A 72 2.24 -5.96 17.74
C SER A 72 1.56 -6.55 16.50
N ILE A 73 1.38 -5.76 15.43
CA ILE A 73 0.86 -6.27 14.15
C ILE A 73 1.78 -7.36 13.58
N LEU A 74 3.09 -7.09 13.49
CA LEU A 74 4.05 -8.07 12.94
C LEU A 74 4.14 -9.32 13.79
N THR A 75 4.26 -9.20 15.11
CA THR A 75 4.31 -10.33 16.04
C THR A 75 3.08 -11.20 15.87
N ARG A 76 1.88 -10.61 15.84
CA ARG A 76 0.63 -11.35 15.62
C ARG A 76 0.63 -12.11 14.29
N LEU A 77 1.11 -11.49 13.21
CA LEU A 77 1.21 -12.15 11.90
C LEU A 77 2.22 -13.30 11.91
N GLN A 78 3.37 -13.13 12.55
CA GLN A 78 4.42 -14.15 12.70
C GLN A 78 3.97 -15.34 13.56
N GLU A 79 3.18 -15.07 14.61
CA GLU A 79 2.63 -16.10 15.50
C GLU A 79 1.39 -16.79 14.92
N THR A 80 0.86 -16.30 13.79
CA THR A 80 -0.30 -16.87 13.10
C THR A 80 0.16 -17.78 11.96
N PRO A 81 0.05 -19.12 12.06
CA PRO A 81 0.68 -20.05 11.11
C PRO A 81 0.27 -19.86 9.65
N TRP A 82 -0.97 -19.47 9.39
CA TRP A 82 -1.41 -19.20 8.02
C TRP A 82 -0.92 -17.85 7.51
N ALA A 83 -0.56 -16.90 8.37
CA ALA A 83 -0.16 -15.54 7.99
C ALA A 83 1.36 -15.30 8.01
N GLU A 84 2.14 -16.14 8.72
CA GLU A 84 3.58 -15.91 8.99
C GLU A 84 4.39 -15.51 7.75
N ASN A 85 4.04 -16.09 6.61
CA ASN A 85 4.75 -15.93 5.36
C ASN A 85 4.66 -14.50 4.83
N ILE A 86 3.58 -13.74 5.08
CA ILE A 86 3.47 -12.35 4.61
C ILE A 86 4.63 -11.49 5.15
N THR A 87 5.10 -11.78 6.37
CA THR A 87 6.21 -11.05 7.00
C THR A 87 7.59 -11.44 6.47
N ARG A 88 7.67 -12.48 5.62
CA ARG A 88 8.89 -12.83 4.86
C ARG A 88 9.03 -11.98 3.60
N GLY A 89 7.96 -11.34 3.16
CA GLY A 89 7.95 -10.37 2.07
C GLY A 89 8.31 -8.97 2.54
N THR A 90 8.41 -8.03 1.59
CA THR A 90 8.67 -6.63 1.92
C THR A 90 7.51 -6.03 2.70
N HIS A 91 7.81 -5.26 3.74
CA HIS A 91 6.82 -4.62 4.60
C HIS A 91 7.36 -3.36 5.26
N VAL A 92 6.53 -2.32 5.41
CA VAL A 92 6.90 -1.09 6.11
C VAL A 92 5.78 -0.60 7.02
N PRO A 93 6.10 -0.10 8.23
CA PRO A 93 5.09 0.48 9.11
C PRO A 93 4.73 1.89 8.63
N PHE A 94 3.50 2.29 8.89
CA PHE A 94 3.03 3.65 8.67
C PHE A 94 2.00 4.03 9.73
N PHE A 95 1.72 5.31 9.84
CA PHE A 95 0.51 5.79 10.50
C PHE A 95 -0.18 6.85 9.64
N LEU A 96 -1.47 7.02 9.90
CA LEU A 96 -2.30 8.05 9.30
C LEU A 96 -2.87 8.91 10.43
N PRO A 97 -2.55 10.22 10.46
CA PRO A 97 -3.16 11.14 11.43
C PRO A 97 -4.69 11.13 11.30
N ARG A 98 -5.39 11.27 12.43
CA ARG A 98 -6.85 11.43 12.42
C ARG A 98 -7.26 12.61 11.52
N SER A 99 -8.32 12.41 10.73
CA SER A 99 -8.90 13.48 9.92
C SER A 99 -10.40 13.61 10.13
N GLU A 100 -10.85 14.77 10.59
CA GLU A 100 -12.28 15.09 10.73
C GLU A 100 -12.99 15.25 9.39
N ARG A 101 -12.23 15.47 8.30
CA ARG A 101 -12.75 15.67 6.94
C ARG A 101 -12.14 14.65 6.00
N ILE A 102 -12.69 13.45 5.99
CA ILE A 102 -12.48 12.53 4.88
C ILE A 102 -13.48 12.91 3.80
N GLY A 103 -13.11 13.96 3.05
CA GLY A 103 -13.88 14.43 1.91
C GLY A 103 -13.63 13.57 0.67
N ASP A 104 -13.61 14.20 -0.49
CA ASP A 104 -13.22 13.55 -1.73
C ASP A 104 -11.77 13.02 -1.66
N ILE A 105 -11.59 11.73 -1.92
CA ILE A 105 -10.29 11.06 -1.78
C ILE A 105 -9.28 11.56 -2.83
N GLY A 106 -9.75 11.94 -4.02
CA GLY A 106 -8.92 12.53 -5.05
C GLY A 106 -8.38 13.90 -4.63
N ASP A 107 -9.23 14.74 -4.06
CA ASP A 107 -8.87 16.02 -3.46
C ASP A 107 -7.83 15.86 -2.35
N SER A 108 -8.04 14.89 -1.46
CA SER A 108 -7.12 14.60 -0.37
C SER A 108 -5.76 14.14 -0.90
N LEU A 109 -5.75 13.26 -1.91
CA LEU A 109 -4.51 12.81 -2.55
C LEU A 109 -3.74 13.98 -3.18
N GLU A 110 -4.44 14.80 -3.97
CA GLU A 110 -3.83 15.91 -4.71
C GLU A 110 -3.32 17.02 -3.80
N LYS A 111 -4.06 17.38 -2.75
CA LYS A 111 -3.76 18.55 -1.91
C LYS A 111 -2.88 18.23 -0.70
N THR A 112 -2.81 16.96 -0.28
CA THR A 112 -2.11 16.58 0.95
C THR A 112 -1.09 15.47 0.72
N TYR A 113 -1.53 14.31 0.21
CA TYR A 113 -0.67 13.13 0.21
C TYR A 113 0.40 13.12 -0.88
N LEU A 114 0.08 13.50 -2.12
CA LEU A 114 1.07 13.59 -3.19
C LEU A 114 2.16 14.65 -2.88
N PRO A 115 1.81 15.88 -2.43
CA PRO A 115 2.81 16.84 -1.97
C PRO A 115 3.66 16.32 -0.80
N ALA A 116 3.08 15.55 0.12
CA ALA A 116 3.81 14.96 1.22
C ALA A 116 4.82 13.90 0.75
N VAL A 117 4.43 13.04 -0.19
CA VAL A 117 5.33 12.06 -0.82
C VAL A 117 6.46 12.77 -1.54
N GLU A 118 6.16 13.79 -2.35
CA GLU A 118 7.15 14.61 -3.05
C GLU A 118 8.16 15.24 -2.08
N SER A 119 7.66 15.89 -1.03
CA SER A 119 8.48 16.56 -0.04
C SER A 119 9.37 15.58 0.71
N SER A 120 8.81 14.46 1.19
CA SER A 120 9.58 13.45 1.94
C SER A 120 10.64 12.78 1.06
N PHE A 121 10.29 12.47 -0.19
CA PHE A 121 11.20 11.88 -1.16
C PHE A 121 12.36 12.83 -1.50
N SER A 122 12.06 14.09 -1.81
CA SER A 122 13.06 15.08 -2.21
C SER A 122 14.02 15.43 -1.07
N GLU A 123 13.52 15.48 0.17
CA GLU A 123 14.38 15.68 1.35
C GLU A 123 15.30 14.49 1.61
N SER A 124 14.80 13.27 1.38
CA SER A 124 15.59 12.05 1.59
C SER A 124 16.59 11.79 0.46
N PHE A 125 16.27 12.25 -0.75
CA PHE A 125 17.06 12.02 -1.96
C PHE A 125 17.17 13.28 -2.83
N PRO A 126 17.94 14.30 -2.40
CA PRO A 126 18.02 15.59 -3.10
C PRO A 126 18.59 15.49 -4.53
N GLN A 127 19.26 14.38 -4.87
CA GLN A 127 19.78 14.10 -6.21
C GLN A 127 18.77 13.46 -7.17
N TYR A 128 17.61 13.03 -6.67
CA TYR A 128 16.56 12.39 -7.46
C TYR A 128 15.30 13.26 -7.45
N GLN A 129 14.37 12.94 -8.35
CA GLN A 129 13.17 13.75 -8.56
C GLN A 129 11.91 12.91 -8.31
N PHE A 130 10.92 13.57 -7.73
CA PHE A 130 9.54 13.12 -7.81
C PHE A 130 8.87 13.76 -9.04
N SER A 131 8.01 13.04 -9.74
CA SER A 131 7.25 13.58 -10.87
C SER A 131 5.81 13.09 -10.83
N ASN A 132 4.86 14.03 -10.79
CA ASN A 132 3.45 13.77 -11.00
C ASN A 132 3.10 14.03 -12.48
N HIS A 133 2.86 12.97 -13.26
CA HIS A 133 2.50 13.09 -14.68
C HIS A 133 0.99 13.29 -14.91
N HIS A 134 0.16 13.19 -13.87
CA HIS A 134 -1.27 13.43 -13.99
C HIS A 134 -1.63 14.88 -13.66
N GLN A 135 -1.78 15.70 -14.69
CA GLN A 135 -1.99 17.15 -14.54
C GLN A 135 -3.45 17.61 -14.55
N THR A 136 -4.41 16.71 -14.77
CA THR A 136 -5.83 17.10 -14.96
C THR A 136 -6.63 17.19 -13.65
N GLY A 137 -5.98 17.05 -12.51
CA GLY A 137 -6.59 16.97 -11.18
C GLY A 137 -7.19 15.61 -10.84
N LEU A 138 -7.31 15.31 -9.55
CA LEU A 138 -7.86 14.05 -9.03
C LEU A 138 -9.24 14.22 -8.38
N SER A 139 -9.61 15.44 -8.01
CA SER A 139 -10.91 15.80 -7.44
C SER A 139 -12.08 15.17 -8.18
N GLY A 140 -12.93 14.41 -7.48
CA GLY A 140 -14.13 13.78 -8.03
C GLY A 140 -13.87 12.65 -9.03
N LYS A 141 -12.61 12.24 -9.23
CA LYS A 141 -12.23 11.18 -10.19
C LYS A 141 -11.85 9.86 -9.53
N LEU A 142 -11.79 9.85 -8.20
CA LEU A 142 -11.42 8.67 -7.43
C LEU A 142 -12.51 8.38 -6.41
N SER A 143 -12.80 7.09 -6.25
CA SER A 143 -13.61 6.59 -5.14
C SER A 143 -13.04 5.28 -4.65
N VAL A 144 -13.47 4.85 -3.47
CA VAL A 144 -13.07 3.56 -2.90
C VAL A 144 -13.79 2.45 -3.64
N HIS A 145 -13.06 1.43 -4.07
CA HIS A 145 -13.66 0.21 -4.60
C HIS A 145 -14.39 -0.53 -3.45
N PRO A 146 -15.68 -0.88 -3.59
CA PRO A 146 -16.50 -1.38 -2.48
C PRO A 146 -15.92 -2.65 -1.83
N ASP A 147 -15.34 -3.55 -2.63
CA ASP A 147 -14.81 -4.82 -2.12
C ASP A 147 -13.35 -4.74 -1.62
N SER A 148 -12.75 -3.55 -1.61
CA SER A 148 -11.36 -3.35 -1.18
C SER A 148 -11.17 -3.35 0.34
N ARG A 149 -12.26 -3.20 1.10
CA ARG A 149 -12.30 -2.89 2.53
C ARG A 149 -11.63 -1.56 2.92
N HIS A 150 -11.11 -0.77 1.98
CA HIS A 150 -10.36 0.46 2.27
C HIS A 150 -11.23 1.55 2.92
N GLN A 151 -12.56 1.50 2.75
CA GLN A 151 -13.48 2.39 3.48
C GLN A 151 -13.34 2.22 5.01
N SER A 152 -13.12 1.01 5.50
CA SER A 152 -12.91 0.76 6.94
C SER A 152 -11.66 1.46 7.49
N LEU A 153 -10.62 1.61 6.66
CA LEU A 153 -9.42 2.38 7.04
C LEU A 153 -9.76 3.87 7.13
N LEU A 154 -10.53 4.40 6.17
CA LEU A 154 -10.99 5.78 6.21
C LEU A 154 -11.87 6.04 7.43
N ASP A 155 -12.85 5.17 7.69
CA ASP A 155 -13.73 5.30 8.85
C ASP A 155 -12.90 5.29 10.15
N ALA A 156 -11.90 4.41 10.28
CA ALA A 156 -10.98 4.40 11.42
C ALA A 156 -10.16 5.70 11.54
N MET A 157 -9.72 6.28 10.42
CA MET A 157 -9.04 7.58 10.40
C MET A 157 -9.93 8.74 10.84
N HIS A 158 -11.25 8.63 10.70
CA HIS A 158 -12.17 9.65 11.20
C HIS A 158 -12.21 9.67 12.72
N GLU A 159 -12.08 8.48 13.33
CA GLU A 159 -12.19 8.27 14.76
C GLU A 159 -10.86 8.52 15.50
N GLN A 160 -9.73 8.06 14.95
CA GLN A 160 -8.44 8.05 15.64
C GLN A 160 -7.23 8.05 14.70
N ASP A 161 -6.04 8.20 15.28
CA ASP A 161 -4.80 7.95 14.56
C ASP A 161 -4.66 6.44 14.27
N VAL A 162 -4.49 6.10 12.99
CA VAL A 162 -4.42 4.71 12.52
C VAL A 162 -2.97 4.30 12.38
N VAL A 163 -2.59 3.16 12.96
CA VAL A 163 -1.28 2.53 12.76
C VAL A 163 -1.48 1.27 11.92
N GLY A 164 -0.58 1.06 10.95
CA GLY A 164 -0.66 -0.11 10.09
C GLY A 164 0.69 -0.57 9.55
N TYR A 165 0.66 -1.74 8.93
CA TYR A 165 1.74 -2.26 8.12
C TYR A 165 1.30 -2.40 6.67
N TYR A 166 2.16 -1.97 5.76
CA TYR A 166 1.98 -1.99 4.32
C TYR A 166 2.80 -3.11 3.70
N PHE A 167 2.16 -4.02 2.95
CA PHE A 167 2.77 -5.21 2.36
C PHE A 167 2.54 -5.24 0.84
N PRO A 168 3.51 -4.87 -0.02
CA PRO A 168 3.40 -5.03 -1.47
C PRO A 168 3.51 -6.50 -1.91
N CYS A 169 2.53 -7.32 -1.55
CA CYS A 169 2.52 -8.77 -1.69
C CYS A 169 1.65 -9.30 -2.84
N LEU A 170 0.81 -8.45 -3.45
CA LEU A 170 0.00 -8.78 -4.62
C LEU A 170 0.80 -8.52 -5.90
N THR A 171 1.90 -9.23 -6.08
CA THR A 171 2.77 -9.06 -7.27
C THR A 171 2.26 -9.87 -8.46
N GLU A 172 2.31 -9.25 -9.64
CA GLU A 172 1.95 -9.83 -10.92
C GLU A 172 0.45 -10.14 -11.07
N TYR A 173 -0.38 -9.33 -10.42
CA TYR A 173 -1.84 -9.33 -10.54
C TYR A 173 -2.29 -8.20 -11.48
N ALA A 174 -3.34 -8.46 -12.26
CA ALA A 174 -4.21 -7.38 -12.74
C ALA A 174 -4.88 -6.70 -11.53
N VAL A 175 -5.20 -5.41 -11.63
CA VAL A 175 -5.90 -4.71 -10.52
C VAL A 175 -7.23 -5.38 -10.15
N PRO A 176 -8.12 -5.78 -11.09
CA PRO A 176 -9.36 -6.46 -10.71
C PRO A 176 -9.09 -7.83 -10.07
N ALA A 177 -8.01 -8.51 -10.43
CA ALA A 177 -7.60 -9.76 -9.78
C ALA A 177 -7.17 -9.52 -8.32
N ALA A 178 -6.46 -8.42 -8.05
CA ALA A 178 -6.12 -8.02 -6.70
C ALA A 178 -7.35 -7.67 -5.86
N GLN A 179 -8.37 -7.05 -6.46
CA GLN A 179 -9.66 -6.74 -5.82
C GLN A 179 -10.45 -8.02 -5.50
N GLU A 180 -10.54 -8.97 -6.43
CA GLU A 180 -11.19 -10.28 -6.21
C GLU A 180 -10.60 -11.02 -5.01
N GLN A 181 -9.27 -11.03 -4.92
CA GLN A 181 -8.52 -11.79 -3.94
C GLN A 181 -8.84 -11.39 -2.49
N ILE A 182 -9.28 -10.14 -2.25
CA ILE A 182 -9.63 -9.64 -0.92
C ILE A 182 -10.77 -10.44 -0.28
N SER A 183 -11.75 -10.85 -1.08
CA SER A 183 -12.90 -11.63 -0.60
C SER A 183 -12.51 -12.99 -0.02
N ALA A 184 -11.38 -13.54 -0.46
CA ALA A 184 -10.85 -14.82 0.02
C ALA A 184 -9.92 -14.67 1.24
N LEU A 185 -9.57 -13.44 1.63
CA LEU A 185 -8.67 -13.16 2.75
C LEU A 185 -9.46 -12.87 4.04
N PRO A 186 -8.88 -13.22 5.22
CA PRO A 186 -9.41 -12.79 6.51
C PRO A 186 -9.62 -11.27 6.57
N ASP A 187 -10.63 -10.83 7.33
CA ASP A 187 -11.10 -9.44 7.36
C ASP A 187 -10.06 -8.40 7.82
N MET A 188 -8.96 -8.86 8.45
CA MET A 188 -7.86 -7.98 8.84
C MET A 188 -7.07 -7.40 7.65
N PHE A 189 -7.13 -8.02 6.46
CA PHE A 189 -6.46 -7.51 5.28
C PHE A 189 -7.34 -6.57 4.48
N HIS A 190 -6.78 -5.39 4.22
CA HIS A 190 -7.36 -4.35 3.40
C HIS A 190 -6.52 -4.24 2.14
N LEU A 191 -7.13 -3.98 0.99
CA LEU A 191 -6.37 -3.60 -0.19
C LEU A 191 -5.87 -2.17 0.00
N ALA A 192 -4.62 -1.91 -0.39
CA ALA A 192 -4.05 -0.59 -0.30
C ALA A 192 -4.64 0.37 -1.33
N GLY A 193 -4.90 1.60 -0.88
CA GLY A 193 -5.42 2.70 -1.67
C GLY A 193 -4.45 3.87 -1.72
N GLY A 194 -4.98 5.09 -1.73
CA GLY A 194 -4.16 6.29 -1.87
C GLY A 194 -3.45 6.69 -0.57
N HIS A 195 -4.20 6.75 0.53
CA HIS A 195 -3.71 7.32 1.78
C HIS A 195 -2.61 6.47 2.43
N ASP A 196 -2.86 5.17 2.57
CA ASP A 196 -1.91 4.20 3.14
C ASP A 196 -0.67 4.01 2.26
N THR A 197 -0.80 3.89 0.93
CA THR A 197 0.35 3.85 0.03
C THR A 197 1.19 5.12 0.15
N CYS A 198 0.57 6.30 0.16
CA CYS A 198 1.30 7.56 0.33
C CYS A 198 1.96 7.66 1.70
N ALA A 199 1.27 7.28 2.78
CA ALA A 199 1.87 7.28 4.13
C ALA A 199 3.03 6.28 4.25
N ALA A 200 2.94 5.12 3.59
CA ALA A 200 4.05 4.17 3.49
C ALA A 200 5.22 4.76 2.71
N LEU A 201 4.99 5.51 1.63
CA LEU A 201 6.05 6.19 0.87
C LEU A 201 6.65 7.40 1.60
N VAL A 202 5.86 8.17 2.35
CA VAL A 202 6.39 9.23 3.24
C VAL A 202 7.20 8.60 4.39
N GLY A 203 6.66 7.53 4.97
CA GLY A 203 7.30 6.74 6.02
C GLY A 203 8.48 5.92 5.53
N SER A 204 8.63 5.65 4.24
CA SER A 204 9.76 4.92 3.66
C SER A 204 10.01 5.39 2.22
N PRO A 205 10.62 6.56 2.00
CA PRO A 205 10.73 7.18 0.68
C PRO A 205 11.57 6.36 -0.30
N GLY A 206 12.47 5.52 0.22
CA GLY A 206 13.26 4.58 -0.57
C GLY A 206 12.54 3.29 -0.92
N LEU A 207 11.25 3.10 -0.57
CA LEU A 207 10.53 1.83 -0.75
C LEU A 207 10.64 1.29 -2.18
N LEU A 208 10.46 2.16 -3.19
CA LEU A 208 10.54 1.75 -4.60
C LEU A 208 11.93 1.91 -5.21
N GLN A 209 12.90 2.46 -4.48
CA GLN A 209 14.26 2.58 -5.00
C GLN A 209 14.95 1.23 -5.00
N ARG A 210 15.62 0.94 -6.12
CA ARG A 210 16.44 -0.25 -6.26
C ARG A 210 17.68 0.06 -7.08
N HIS A 211 18.85 -0.05 -6.47
CA HIS A 211 20.12 0.25 -7.14
C HIS A 211 20.61 -0.88 -8.04
N LYS A 212 20.14 -2.11 -7.83
CA LYS A 212 20.50 -3.29 -8.63
C LYS A 212 19.27 -4.06 -9.07
N GLY A 213 18.97 -4.03 -10.37
CA GLY A 213 17.75 -4.62 -10.94
C GLY A 213 16.59 -3.64 -10.95
N TYR A 214 15.37 -4.16 -11.04
CA TYR A 214 14.16 -3.35 -11.25
C TYR A 214 13.18 -3.51 -10.10
N SER A 215 12.66 -2.41 -9.55
CA SER A 215 11.58 -2.49 -8.54
C SER A 215 10.22 -2.69 -9.23
N ASN A 216 9.19 -3.04 -8.48
CA ASN A 216 7.82 -3.05 -9.00
C ASN A 216 7.22 -1.64 -9.04
N MET A 217 6.22 -1.46 -9.88
CA MET A 217 5.23 -0.38 -9.74
C MET A 217 4.17 -0.79 -8.71
N LEU A 218 3.61 0.18 -7.98
CA LEU A 218 2.55 0.01 -6.99
C LEU A 218 1.25 0.65 -7.45
N TRP A 219 0.25 -0.17 -7.77
CA TRP A 219 -1.12 0.29 -8.01
C TRP A 219 -1.81 0.71 -6.72
N LEU A 220 -2.62 1.77 -6.80
CA LEU A 220 -3.59 2.14 -5.76
C LEU A 220 -4.88 1.31 -5.92
N ALA A 221 -4.74 -0.01 -5.81
CA ALA A 221 -5.73 -0.98 -6.26
C ALA A 221 -7.07 -0.94 -5.50
N ALA A 222 -7.10 -0.36 -4.30
CA ALA A 222 -8.35 -0.11 -3.58
C ALA A 222 -9.16 1.06 -4.12
N LEU A 223 -8.63 1.82 -5.08
CA LEU A 223 -9.33 2.95 -5.68
C LEU A 223 -9.84 2.58 -7.08
N GLN A 224 -11.01 3.10 -7.40
CA GLN A 224 -11.56 3.09 -8.75
C GLN A 224 -11.50 4.50 -9.35
N ALA A 225 -11.01 4.58 -10.58
CA ALA A 225 -10.93 5.81 -11.34
C ALA A 225 -12.25 6.11 -12.06
N GLU A 226 -12.33 7.30 -12.67
CA GLU A 226 -13.48 7.74 -13.47
C GLU A 226 -13.75 6.87 -14.70
N LYS A 227 -12.74 6.11 -15.16
CA LYS A 227 -12.89 5.08 -16.19
C LYS A 227 -12.54 3.74 -15.59
N GLU A 228 -13.41 2.75 -15.78
CA GLU A 228 -13.25 1.39 -15.23
C GLU A 228 -11.92 0.71 -15.64
N THR A 229 -11.37 1.09 -16.80
CA THR A 229 -10.11 0.53 -17.30
C THR A 229 -8.88 1.33 -16.89
N ALA A 230 -9.01 2.35 -16.05
CA ALA A 230 -7.91 3.18 -15.60
C ALA A 230 -7.58 2.98 -14.13
N GLY A 231 -6.29 3.07 -13.81
CA GLY A 231 -5.80 3.10 -12.43
C GLY A 231 -4.66 4.08 -12.27
N TYR A 232 -4.38 4.42 -11.02
CA TYR A 232 -3.27 5.27 -10.61
C TYR A 232 -2.25 4.47 -9.83
N TYR A 233 -1.00 4.88 -9.90
CA TYR A 233 0.10 4.12 -9.34
C TYR A 233 1.32 5.00 -9.04
N PHE A 234 2.23 4.44 -8.23
CA PHE A 234 3.59 4.92 -8.07
C PHE A 234 4.57 3.97 -8.75
N GLU A 235 5.58 4.51 -9.42
CA GLU A 235 6.60 3.70 -10.07
C GLU A 235 7.99 4.31 -9.98
N PRO A 236 9.05 3.49 -9.89
CA PRO A 236 10.41 3.99 -10.05
C PRO A 236 10.67 4.34 -11.52
N TYR A 237 11.36 5.46 -11.76
CA TYR A 237 11.98 5.73 -13.06
C TYR A 237 13.48 5.88 -12.87
N GLY A 238 14.19 4.74 -12.93
CA GLY A 238 15.53 4.63 -12.38
C GLY A 238 15.48 4.77 -10.86
N LEU A 239 16.12 5.82 -10.32
CA LEU A 239 16.09 6.14 -8.89
C LEU A 239 15.14 7.29 -8.54
N ASN A 240 14.46 7.86 -9.55
CA ASN A 240 13.37 8.81 -9.38
C ASN A 240 12.06 8.10 -9.01
N LEU A 241 11.10 8.85 -8.47
CA LEU A 241 9.76 8.36 -8.14
C LEU A 241 8.73 9.08 -9.00
N THR A 242 7.78 8.33 -9.55
CA THR A 242 6.75 8.87 -10.43
C THR A 242 5.37 8.48 -9.94
N PHE A 243 4.43 9.43 -9.96
CA PHE A 243 3.00 9.16 -9.84
C PHE A 243 2.34 9.34 -11.22
N ASN A 244 1.57 8.35 -11.65
CA ASN A 244 0.96 8.38 -12.98
C ASN A 244 -0.34 7.54 -13.06
N ARG A 245 -0.98 7.60 -14.23
CA ARG A 245 -2.23 6.92 -14.58
C ARG A 245 -2.02 6.06 -15.81
N ARG A 246 -2.63 4.86 -15.85
CA ARG A 246 -2.56 3.96 -17.01
C ARG A 246 -3.88 3.22 -17.23
N VAL A 247 -4.13 2.83 -18.48
CA VAL A 247 -5.39 2.20 -18.95
C VAL A 247 -5.32 0.68 -19.15
N HIS A 248 -4.22 0.04 -18.75
CA HIS A 248 -4.03 -1.41 -18.90
C HIS A 248 -4.50 -2.19 -17.66
N PHE A 249 -5.54 -1.70 -17.00
CA PHE A 249 -5.99 -2.15 -15.68
C PHE A 249 -6.30 -3.66 -15.59
N GLY A 250 -6.79 -4.27 -16.67
CA GLY A 250 -7.22 -5.67 -16.73
C GLY A 250 -6.17 -6.71 -17.13
N THR A 251 -4.89 -6.34 -17.31
CA THR A 251 -3.83 -7.29 -17.65
C THR A 251 -2.94 -7.61 -16.46
N ALA A 252 -2.24 -8.75 -16.45
CA ALA A 252 -1.17 -9.01 -15.49
C ALA A 252 0.19 -8.67 -16.11
N SER A 253 1.15 -8.24 -15.28
CA SER A 253 2.53 -8.00 -15.71
C SER A 253 3.49 -8.22 -14.55
N GLU A 254 4.68 -8.74 -14.84
CA GLU A 254 5.71 -9.02 -13.83
C GLU A 254 6.15 -7.79 -13.04
N TYR A 255 6.04 -6.61 -13.65
CA TYR A 255 6.40 -5.34 -13.03
C TYR A 255 5.33 -4.81 -12.08
N TRP A 256 4.12 -5.36 -12.10
CA TRP A 256 2.98 -4.78 -11.38
C TRP A 256 2.87 -5.37 -9.99
N ALA A 257 2.60 -4.53 -9.01
CA ALA A 257 2.26 -4.94 -7.68
C ALA A 257 1.11 -4.10 -7.14
N SER A 258 0.31 -4.71 -6.26
CA SER A 258 -0.55 -4.00 -5.32
C SER A 258 -0.13 -4.39 -3.91
N ALA A 259 -0.69 -3.73 -2.90
CA ALA A 259 -0.36 -4.02 -1.52
C ALA A 259 -1.58 -4.37 -0.68
N LEU A 260 -1.33 -5.14 0.36
CA LEU A 260 -2.25 -5.32 1.47
C LEU A 260 -1.84 -4.42 2.63
N VAL A 261 -2.82 -4.05 3.44
CA VAL A 261 -2.64 -3.32 4.70
C VAL A 261 -3.26 -4.11 5.83
N VAL A 262 -2.55 -4.15 6.96
CA VAL A 262 -3.05 -4.66 8.23
C VAL A 262 -3.01 -3.52 9.25
N LEU A 263 -4.14 -3.27 9.90
CA LEU A 263 -4.30 -2.25 10.93
C LEU A 263 -4.13 -2.87 12.34
N GLY A 264 -3.68 -2.05 13.29
CA GLY A 264 -3.56 -2.41 14.72
C GLY A 264 -3.89 -1.25 15.64
#